data_AF-A0A815U0K2-F1
#
_entry.id   AF-A0A815U0K2-F1
#
_cell.length_a   1.000
_cell.length_b   1.000
_cell.length_c   1.000
_cell.angle_alpha   90.00
_cell.angle_beta   90.00
_cell.angle_gamma   90.00
#
_symmetry.space_group_name_H-M   'P 1'
#
loop_
_entity.id
_entity.type
_entity.pdbx_description
1 polymer ?
#
loop_
_entity_poly.entity_id
_entity_poly.type
_entity_poly.pdbx_seq_one_letter_code
_entity_poly.pdbx_strand_id
1 'polypeptide(L)'
;MIPRNYSLTQGDGYGIIVGFGALFAVGMVAATFCLKRYLGEPIDSSEGFSTAHRTVKTGLIASAVVSSWTWAATLLQSSSVAYLYGISGPFWYASGATIQIILFCIIAIELKRRAPFAHTFLEVIHARYGQIVHMVYIIFCLCTNILVTSMLLTGGSAVVHSLSGMHIAAACFLLP
;
A
#
# COMPACT_ATOMS: atom_id res chain seq x y z
N MET A 1 -13.78 35.09 -6.78
CA MET A 1 -12.99 34.05 -7.48
C MET A 1 -11.58 34.12 -6.88
N ILE A 2 -11.24 33.21 -5.97
CA ILE A 2 -9.95 33.26 -5.24
C ILE A 2 -8.84 32.95 -6.25
N PRO A 3 -7.80 33.80 -6.39
CA PRO A 3 -6.68 33.49 -7.28
C PRO A 3 -6.02 32.21 -6.79
N ARG A 4 -6.03 31.14 -7.60
CA ARG A 4 -5.26 29.92 -7.32
C ARG A 4 -3.79 30.22 -7.57
N ASN A 5 -3.13 30.75 -6.54
CA ASN A 5 -1.68 30.80 -6.49
C ASN A 5 -1.19 29.41 -6.10
N TYR A 6 -0.85 28.58 -7.10
CA TYR A 6 -0.16 27.32 -6.83
C TYR A 6 1.21 27.62 -6.23
N SER A 7 1.60 26.86 -5.21
CA SER A 7 2.89 27.06 -4.53
C SER A 7 4.09 26.66 -5.40
N LEU A 8 3.87 25.80 -6.39
CA LEU A 8 4.88 25.31 -7.34
C LEU A 8 4.43 25.56 -8.78
N THR A 9 5.40 25.63 -9.69
CA THR A 9 5.09 25.70 -11.13
C THR A 9 4.66 24.33 -11.65
N GLN A 10 3.93 24.30 -12.78
CA GLN A 10 3.57 23.03 -13.42
C GLN A 10 4.82 22.21 -13.82
N GLY A 11 5.92 22.89 -14.19
CA GLY A 11 7.19 22.24 -14.51
C GLY A 11 7.77 21.48 -13.32
N ASP A 12 7.69 22.06 -12.12
CA ASP A 12 8.12 21.39 -10.89
C ASP A 12 7.24 20.16 -10.58
N GLY A 13 5.93 20.23 -10.86
CA GLY A 13 5.02 19.10 -10.71
C GLY A 13 5.40 17.90 -11.57
N TYR A 14 5.67 18.12 -12.85
CA TYR A 14 6.15 17.06 -13.76
C TYR A 14 7.54 16.58 -13.38
N GLY A 15 8.43 17.49 -12.97
CA GLY A 15 9.78 17.16 -12.51
C GLY A 15 9.78 16.26 -11.26
N ILE A 16 8.88 16.51 -10.31
CA ILE A 16 8.72 15.67 -9.11
C ILE A 16 8.20 14.28 -9.50
N ILE A 17 7.12 14.19 -10.26
CA ILE A 17 6.54 12.87 -10.60
C ILE A 17 7.52 12.04 -11.44
N VAL A 18 8.02 12.60 -12.54
CA VAL A 18 8.87 11.85 -13.48
C VAL A 18 10.28 11.68 -12.92
N GLY A 19 10.87 12.74 -12.37
CA GLY A 19 12.24 12.71 -11.86
C GLY A 19 12.37 11.89 -10.58
N PHE A 20 11.51 12.11 -9.59
CA PHE A 20 11.54 11.33 -8.34
C PHE A 20 11.06 9.90 -8.58
N GLY A 21 10.07 9.70 -9.45
CA GLY A 21 9.62 8.37 -9.87
C GLY A 21 10.73 7.56 -10.57
N ALA A 22 11.45 8.17 -11.51
CA ALA A 22 12.59 7.53 -12.17
C ALA A 22 13.74 7.24 -11.20
N LEU A 23 14.08 8.17 -10.31
CA LEU A 23 15.08 7.96 -9.26
C LEU A 23 14.69 6.77 -8.37
N PHE A 24 13.44 6.71 -7.94
CA PHE A 24 12.92 5.62 -7.12
C PHE A 24 12.97 4.29 -7.87
N ALA A 25 12.56 4.27 -9.14
CA ALA A 25 12.64 3.07 -9.97
C ALA A 25 14.08 2.57 -10.14
N VAL A 26 15.03 3.47 -10.42
CA VAL A 26 16.47 3.12 -10.50
C VAL A 26 16.98 2.60 -9.15
N GLY A 27 16.57 3.23 -8.04
CA GLY A 27 16.92 2.78 -6.69
C GLY A 27 16.40 1.37 -6.38
N MET A 28 15.15 1.07 -6.76
CA MET A 28 14.56 -0.26 -6.60
C MET A 28 15.27 -1.30 -7.47
N VAL A 29 15.57 -0.98 -8.73
CA VAL A 29 16.34 -1.88 -9.62
C VAL A 29 17.74 -2.15 -9.05
N ALA A 30 18.42 -1.11 -8.56
CA ALA A 30 19.73 -1.26 -7.93
C ALA A 30 19.65 -2.10 -6.65
N ALA A 31 18.63 -1.90 -5.82
CA ALA A 31 18.41 -2.72 -4.63
C ALA A 31 18.18 -4.19 -5.00
N THR A 32 17.31 -4.48 -5.98
CA THR A 32 17.08 -5.84 -6.50
C THR A 32 18.36 -6.46 -7.06
N PHE A 33 19.18 -5.68 -7.77
CA PHE A 33 20.47 -6.14 -8.29
C PHE A 33 21.45 -6.48 -7.15
N CYS A 34 21.54 -5.64 -6.12
CA CYS A 34 22.35 -5.88 -4.93
C CYS A 34 21.88 -7.13 -4.18
N LEU A 35 20.58 -7.29 -3.97
CA LEU A 35 19.97 -8.50 -3.39
C LEU A 35 20.37 -9.75 -4.17
N LYS A 36 20.25 -9.71 -5.50
CA LYS A 36 20.67 -10.81 -6.38
C LYS A 36 22.16 -11.13 -6.26
N ARG A 37 23.01 -10.10 -6.21
CA ARG A 37 24.48 -10.25 -6.24
C ARG A 37 25.07 -10.69 -4.90
N TYR A 38 24.56 -10.18 -3.78
CA TYR A 38 25.14 -10.38 -2.45
C TYR A 38 24.41 -11.43 -1.61
N LEU A 39 23.08 -11.53 -1.75
CA LEU A 39 22.28 -12.52 -1.01
C LEU A 39 22.15 -13.85 -1.78
N GLY A 40 22.44 -13.85 -3.08
CA GLY A 40 22.42 -15.07 -3.90
C GLY A 40 21.04 -15.71 -4.01
N GLU A 41 19.96 -14.99 -3.70
CA GLU A 41 18.61 -15.53 -3.79
C GLU A 41 18.25 -15.80 -5.28
N PRO A 42 17.94 -17.06 -5.64
CA PRO A 42 17.39 -17.34 -6.96
C PRO A 42 16.00 -16.70 -7.05
N ILE A 43 15.91 -15.62 -7.83
CA ILE A 43 14.67 -14.87 -8.12
C ILE A 43 13.61 -15.78 -8.78
N ASP A 44 13.99 -16.99 -9.21
CA ASP A 44 13.16 -17.93 -9.95
C ASP A 44 12.24 -18.80 -9.07
N SER A 45 12.37 -18.77 -7.74
CA SER A 45 11.43 -19.50 -6.85
C SER A 45 10.31 -18.59 -6.38
N SER A 46 9.11 -18.78 -6.94
CA SER A 46 7.88 -18.10 -6.52
C SER A 46 7.55 -18.33 -5.04
N GLU A 47 7.94 -19.48 -4.48
CA GLU A 47 7.81 -19.80 -3.06
C GLU A 47 8.78 -18.96 -2.21
N GLY A 48 10.02 -18.79 -2.66
CA GLY A 48 11.01 -17.93 -2.01
C GLY A 48 10.55 -16.47 -1.94
N PHE A 49 10.02 -15.94 -3.03
CA PHE A 49 9.48 -14.57 -3.08
C PHE A 49 8.23 -14.39 -2.20
N SER A 50 7.33 -15.39 -2.18
CA SER A 50 6.05 -15.28 -1.47
C SER A 50 6.16 -15.59 0.03
N THR A 51 7.18 -16.36 0.44
CA THR A 51 7.31 -16.84 1.83
C THR A 51 8.61 -16.43 2.51
N ALA A 52 9.54 -15.77 1.79
CA ALA A 52 10.87 -15.41 2.27
C ALA A 52 11.56 -16.57 3.03
N HIS A 53 11.43 -17.78 2.48
CA HIS A 53 11.91 -19.05 3.06
C HIS A 53 11.48 -19.31 4.52
N ARG A 54 10.45 -18.60 5.03
CA ARG A 54 10.00 -18.64 6.44
C ARG A 54 11.13 -18.31 7.44
N THR A 55 12.21 -17.67 7.00
CA THR A 55 13.40 -17.35 7.85
C THR A 55 13.31 -15.97 8.50
N VAL A 56 12.30 -15.18 8.14
CA VAL A 56 12.13 -13.80 8.61
C VAL A 56 11.65 -13.77 10.07
N LYS A 57 12.39 -13.07 10.93
CA LYS A 57 12.05 -12.90 12.34
C LYS A 57 10.75 -12.11 12.52
N THR A 58 10.01 -12.40 13.59
CA THR A 58 8.72 -11.77 13.93
C THR A 58 8.76 -10.24 13.93
N GLY A 59 9.86 -9.63 14.37
CA GLY A 59 10.04 -8.18 14.35
C GLY A 59 10.03 -7.58 12.94
N LEU A 60 10.67 -8.24 11.97
CA LEU A 60 10.67 -7.78 10.57
C LEU A 60 9.30 -8.00 9.91
N ILE A 61 8.62 -9.10 10.24
CA ILE A 61 7.23 -9.34 9.80
C ILE A 61 6.30 -8.25 10.33
N ALA A 62 6.39 -7.91 11.63
CA ALA A 62 5.57 -6.86 12.23
C ALA A 62 5.83 -5.49 11.57
N SER A 63 7.09 -5.14 11.30
CA SER A 63 7.45 -3.91 10.60
C SER A 63 6.90 -3.88 9.17
N ALA A 64 6.97 -4.99 8.42
CA ALA A 64 6.41 -5.09 7.08
C ALA A 64 4.88 -4.91 7.06
N VAL A 65 4.17 -5.46 8.06
CA VAL A 65 2.72 -5.29 8.21
C VAL A 65 2.36 -3.83 8.49
N VAL A 66 3.06 -3.18 9.43
CA VAL A 66 2.84 -1.75 9.75
C VAL A 66 3.14 -0.85 8.54
N SER A 67 4.22 -1.15 7.82
CA SER A 67 4.59 -0.43 6.58
C SER A 67 3.51 -0.56 5.51
N SER A 68 2.94 -1.76 5.31
CA SER A 68 1.92 -2.00 4.29
C SER A 68 0.61 -1.25 4.58
N TRP A 69 0.31 -1.01 5.85
CA TRP A 69 -0.86 -0.23 6.26
C TRP A 69 -0.63 1.29 6.19
N THR A 70 0.63 1.72 6.31
CA THR A 70 1.00 3.15 6.27
C THR A 70 1.13 3.62 4.81
N TRP A 71 0.00 3.76 4.12
CA TRP A 71 -0.02 4.30 2.76
C TRP A 71 -0.34 5.80 2.72
N ALA A 72 -0.02 6.43 1.58
CA ALA A 72 -0.07 7.88 1.40
C ALA A 72 -1.45 8.51 1.73
N ALA A 73 -2.56 7.90 1.30
CA ALA A 73 -3.90 8.38 1.62
C ALA A 73 -4.20 8.41 3.13
N THR A 74 -3.74 7.43 3.92
CA THR A 74 -3.90 7.43 5.39
C THR A 74 -3.12 8.58 6.03
N LEU A 75 -1.88 8.81 5.57
CA LEU A 75 -1.07 9.93 6.03
C LEU A 75 -1.70 11.28 5.66
N LEU A 76 -2.15 11.43 4.41
CA LEU A 76 -2.83 12.64 3.94
C LEU A 76 -4.10 12.91 4.75
N GLN A 77 -4.92 11.88 4.97
CA GLN A 77 -6.13 12.00 5.77
C GLN A 77 -5.81 12.38 7.21
N SER A 78 -4.80 11.75 7.82
CA SER A 78 -4.32 12.06 9.17
C SER A 78 -3.87 13.52 9.27
N SER A 79 -3.04 14.00 8.35
CA SER A 79 -2.62 15.41 8.32
C SER A 79 -3.78 16.37 8.07
N SER A 80 -4.74 16.01 7.23
CA SER A 80 -5.93 16.83 6.96
C SER A 80 -6.79 16.96 8.21
N VAL A 81 -7.01 15.89 8.96
CA VAL A 81 -7.77 15.96 10.23
C VAL A 81 -6.95 16.64 11.34
N ALA A 82 -5.61 16.57 11.30
CA ALA A 82 -4.74 17.34 12.19
C ALA A 82 -4.91 18.85 11.96
N TYR A 83 -4.96 19.26 10.70
CA TYR A 83 -5.12 20.65 10.33
C TYR A 83 -6.49 21.20 10.75
N LEU A 84 -7.56 20.42 10.58
CA LEU A 84 -8.92 20.85 10.89
C LEU A 84 -9.28 20.76 12.38
N TYR A 85 -8.81 19.73 13.08
CA TYR A 85 -9.26 19.38 14.43
C TYR A 85 -8.13 19.38 15.48
N GLY A 86 -6.89 19.74 15.11
CA GLY A 86 -5.72 19.68 15.98
C GLY A 86 -5.29 18.24 16.28
N ILE A 87 -4.54 18.04 17.37
CA ILE A 87 -3.93 16.74 17.74
C ILE A 87 -4.99 15.64 17.98
N SER A 88 -6.21 16.03 18.39
CA SER A 88 -7.29 15.07 18.67
C SER A 88 -7.77 14.35 17.40
N GLY A 89 -7.75 14.99 16.22
CA GLY A 89 -8.20 14.40 14.96
C GLY A 89 -7.41 13.15 14.57
N PRO A 90 -6.08 13.25 14.41
CA PRO A 90 -5.21 12.11 14.12
C PRO A 90 -5.29 11.03 15.20
N PHE A 91 -5.39 11.41 16.48
CA PHE A 91 -5.50 10.47 17.58
C PHE A 91 -6.74 9.59 17.47
N TRP A 92 -7.91 10.18 17.23
CA TRP A 92 -9.16 9.42 17.06
C TRP A 92 -9.17 8.59 15.78
N TYR A 93 -8.63 9.12 14.68
CA TYR A 93 -8.48 8.38 13.43
C TYR A 93 -7.59 7.14 13.60
N ALA A 94 -6.40 7.31 14.21
CA ALA A 94 -5.46 6.22 14.45
C ALA A 94 -6.02 5.19 15.46
N SER A 95 -6.72 5.65 16.50
CA SER A 95 -7.33 4.78 17.51
C SER A 95 -8.39 3.87 16.89
N GLY A 96 -9.26 4.42 16.03
CA GLY A 96 -10.28 3.65 15.31
C GLY A 96 -9.67 2.57 14.39
N ALA A 97 -8.60 2.92 13.67
CA ALA A 97 -7.92 1.96 12.80
C ALA A 97 -7.14 0.88 13.57
N THR A 98 -6.54 1.24 14.71
CA THR A 98 -5.75 0.31 15.56
C THR A 98 -6.61 -0.85 16.04
N ILE A 99 -7.85 -0.59 16.44
CA ILE A 99 -8.79 -1.64 16.89
C ILE A 99 -9.04 -2.65 15.76
N GLN A 100 -9.26 -2.18 14.53
CA GLN A 100 -9.50 -3.04 13.37
C GLN A 100 -8.29 -3.92 13.07
N ILE A 101 -7.07 -3.35 13.15
CA ILE A 101 -5.82 -4.09 12.92
C ILE A 101 -5.62 -5.15 13.99
N ILE A 102 -5.86 -4.84 15.27
CA ILE A 102 -5.73 -5.81 16.36
C ILE A 102 -6.69 -6.99 16.15
N LEU A 103 -7.95 -6.71 15.84
CA LEU A 103 -8.95 -7.75 15.56
C LEU A 103 -8.55 -8.60 14.35
N PHE A 104 -8.08 -7.97 13.27
CA PHE A 104 -7.60 -8.67 12.09
C PHE A 104 -6.39 -9.56 12.41
N CYS A 105 -5.42 -9.06 13.20
CA CYS A 105 -4.25 -9.82 13.63
C CYS A 105 -4.64 -11.07 14.43
N ILE A 106 -5.60 -10.98 15.36
CA ILE A 106 -6.11 -12.13 16.12
C ILE A 106 -6.69 -13.18 15.17
N ILE A 107 -7.54 -12.76 14.22
CA ILE A 107 -8.15 -13.65 13.23
C ILE A 107 -7.08 -14.29 12.34
N ALA A 108 -6.09 -13.52 11.88
CA ALA A 108 -5.01 -14.00 11.03
C ALA A 108 -4.12 -15.04 11.75
N ILE A 109 -3.83 -14.82 13.03
CA ILE A 109 -3.09 -15.78 13.87
C ILE A 109 -3.90 -17.07 14.02
N GLU A 110 -5.18 -16.99 14.37
CA GLU A 110 -6.05 -18.17 14.50
C GLU A 110 -6.21 -18.92 13.17
N LEU A 111 -6.28 -18.21 12.05
CA LEU A 111 -6.31 -18.79 10.72
C LEU A 111 -5.04 -19.62 10.45
N LYS A 112 -3.86 -19.05 10.72
CA LYS A 112 -2.58 -19.74 10.53
C LYS A 112 -2.37 -20.89 11.51
N ARG A 113 -2.91 -20.82 12.74
CA ARG A 113 -2.91 -21.95 13.70
C ARG A 113 -3.73 -23.13 13.21
N ARG A 114 -4.85 -22.88 12.49
CA ARG A 114 -5.75 -23.92 11.99
C ARG A 114 -5.40 -24.41 10.58
N ALA A 115 -4.84 -23.56 9.73
CA ALA A 115 -4.47 -23.87 8.35
C ALA A 115 -3.04 -23.35 8.04
N PRO A 116 -2.00 -23.99 8.57
CA PRO A 116 -0.61 -23.51 8.46
C PRO A 116 -0.07 -23.54 7.02
N PHE A 117 -0.60 -24.43 6.18
CA PHE A 117 -0.18 -24.62 4.78
C PHE A 117 -0.97 -23.78 3.77
N ALA A 118 -1.99 -23.03 4.20
CA ALA A 118 -2.73 -22.16 3.28
C ALA A 118 -1.85 -20.95 2.89
N HIS A 119 -1.69 -20.72 1.59
CA HIS A 119 -0.91 -19.62 1.03
C HIS A 119 -1.73 -18.34 0.94
N THR A 120 -3.01 -18.46 0.63
CA THR A 120 -3.96 -17.34 0.55
C THR A 120 -5.14 -17.53 1.50
N PHE A 121 -5.76 -16.43 1.95
CA PHE A 121 -6.99 -16.54 2.77
C PHE A 121 -8.16 -17.13 1.95
N LEU A 122 -8.12 -17.00 0.62
CA LEU A 122 -9.12 -17.51 -0.30
C LEU A 122 -9.14 -19.05 -0.34
N GLU A 123 -7.99 -19.71 -0.19
CA GLU A 123 -7.92 -21.18 -0.05
C GLU A 123 -8.68 -21.67 1.18
N VAL A 124 -8.57 -20.95 2.31
CA VAL A 124 -9.31 -21.31 3.53
C VAL A 124 -10.81 -21.12 3.35
N ILE A 125 -11.21 -20.07 2.62
CA ILE A 125 -12.62 -19.85 2.27
C ILE A 125 -13.13 -20.98 1.36
N HIS A 126 -12.35 -21.40 0.38
CA HIS A 126 -12.70 -22.51 -0.49
C HIS A 126 -12.88 -23.82 0.29
N ALA A 127 -11.91 -24.15 1.15
CA ALA A 127 -11.95 -25.36 1.97
C ALA A 127 -13.14 -25.37 2.96
N ARG A 128 -13.58 -24.21 3.44
CA ARG A 128 -14.65 -24.11 4.44
C ARG A 128 -16.06 -23.93 3.85
N TYR A 129 -16.20 -23.16 2.78
CA TYR A 129 -17.50 -22.71 2.25
C TYR A 129 -17.76 -23.17 0.80
N GLY A 130 -16.81 -23.85 0.17
CA GLY A 130 -16.94 -24.38 -1.18
C GLY A 130 -16.73 -23.36 -2.29
N GLN A 131 -16.94 -23.80 -3.53
CA GLN A 131 -16.54 -23.08 -4.74
C GLN A 131 -17.32 -21.80 -5.01
N ILE A 132 -18.62 -21.76 -4.72
CA ILE A 132 -19.47 -20.59 -4.99
C ILE A 132 -19.01 -19.41 -4.14
N VAL A 133 -18.83 -19.62 -2.84
CA VAL A 133 -18.38 -18.56 -1.91
C VAL A 133 -16.96 -18.13 -2.26
N HIS A 134 -16.08 -19.06 -2.63
CA HIS A 134 -14.73 -18.74 -3.09
C HIS A 134 -14.74 -17.80 -4.31
N MET A 135 -15.56 -18.06 -5.33
CA MET A 135 -15.69 -17.18 -6.49
C MET A 135 -16.17 -15.78 -6.13
N VAL A 136 -17.15 -15.65 -5.23
CA VAL A 136 -17.63 -14.34 -4.75
C VAL A 136 -16.51 -13.57 -4.06
N TYR A 137 -15.75 -14.23 -3.20
CA TYR A 137 -14.64 -13.59 -2.49
C TYR A 137 -13.45 -13.25 -3.41
N ILE A 138 -13.22 -14.01 -4.48
CA ILE A 138 -12.26 -13.62 -5.53
C ILE A 138 -12.71 -12.31 -6.17
N ILE A 139 -13.98 -12.19 -6.57
CA ILE A 139 -14.51 -10.97 -7.19
C ILE A 139 -14.37 -9.78 -6.23
N PHE A 140 -14.75 -9.94 -4.96
CA PHE A 140 -14.56 -8.88 -3.97
C PHE A 140 -13.10 -8.51 -3.78
N CYS A 141 -12.19 -9.49 -3.71
CA CYS A 141 -10.76 -9.24 -3.61
C CYS A 141 -10.24 -8.42 -4.80
N LEU A 142 -10.64 -8.78 -6.03
CA LEU A 142 -10.27 -8.05 -7.23
C LEU A 142 -10.83 -6.62 -7.22
N CYS A 143 -12.12 -6.45 -6.90
CA CYS A 143 -12.74 -5.14 -6.78
C CYS A 143 -12.05 -4.27 -5.72
N THR A 144 -11.75 -4.83 -4.54
CA THR A 144 -11.04 -4.10 -3.48
C THR A 144 -9.65 -3.68 -3.93
N ASN A 145 -8.88 -4.56 -4.58
CA ASN A 145 -7.56 -4.19 -5.11
C ASN A 145 -7.66 -3.06 -6.13
N ILE A 146 -8.61 -3.14 -7.07
CA ILE A 146 -8.82 -2.08 -8.07
C ILE A 146 -9.22 -0.75 -7.41
N LEU A 147 -10.15 -0.78 -6.44
CA LEU A 147 -10.59 0.42 -5.72
C LEU A 147 -9.45 1.06 -4.92
N VAL A 148 -8.66 0.26 -4.20
CA VAL A 148 -7.52 0.74 -3.41
C VAL A 148 -6.42 1.29 -4.32
N THR A 149 -6.10 0.63 -5.43
CA THR A 149 -5.13 1.18 -6.39
C THR A 149 -5.64 2.49 -6.99
N SER A 150 -6.93 2.56 -7.36
CA SER A 150 -7.54 3.76 -7.93
C SER A 150 -7.56 4.93 -6.93
N MET A 151 -7.88 4.68 -5.66
CA MET A 151 -7.91 5.74 -4.64
C MET A 151 -6.50 6.28 -4.35
N LEU A 152 -5.48 5.44 -4.39
CA LEU A 152 -4.09 5.86 -4.18
C LEU A 152 -3.60 6.72 -5.35
N LEU A 153 -3.89 6.29 -6.59
CA LEU A 153 -3.49 7.02 -7.79
C LEU A 153 -4.18 8.38 -7.88
N THR A 154 -5.49 8.41 -7.66
CA THR A 154 -6.29 9.65 -7.70
C THR A 154 -5.95 10.56 -6.52
N GLY A 155 -5.74 10.00 -5.32
CA GLY A 155 -5.32 10.75 -4.13
C GLY A 155 -3.96 11.41 -4.31
N GLY A 156 -2.95 10.67 -4.80
CA GLY A 156 -1.62 11.22 -5.09
C GLY A 156 -1.67 12.31 -6.17
N SER A 157 -2.42 12.06 -7.24
CA SER A 157 -2.62 13.02 -8.34
C SER A 157 -3.29 14.31 -7.88
N ALA A 158 -4.29 14.22 -7.00
CA ALA A 158 -4.97 15.38 -6.42
C ALA A 158 -4.05 16.23 -5.54
N VAL A 159 -3.14 15.59 -4.80
CA VAL A 159 -2.12 16.30 -4.00
C VAL A 159 -1.17 17.06 -4.92
N VAL A 160 -0.63 16.44 -5.96
CA VAL A 160 0.30 17.12 -6.89
C VAL A 160 -0.39 18.25 -7.66
N HIS A 161 -1.64 18.05 -8.07
CA HIS A 161 -2.45 19.11 -8.68
C HIS A 161 -2.63 20.31 -7.72
N SER A 162 -2.91 20.04 -6.45
CA SER A 162 -3.10 21.10 -5.45
C SER A 162 -1.82 21.91 -5.21
N LEU A 163 -0.65 21.29 -5.35
CA LEU A 163 0.65 21.95 -5.15
C LEU A 163 1.16 22.72 -6.38
N SER A 164 0.98 22.16 -7.59
CA SER A 164 1.65 22.63 -8.82
C SER A 164 0.70 23.09 -9.93
N GLY A 165 -0.61 22.84 -9.79
CA GLY A 165 -1.60 23.09 -10.84
C GLY A 165 -1.51 22.14 -12.05
N MET A 166 -0.72 21.07 -11.96
CA MET A 166 -0.55 20.08 -13.02
C MET A 166 -1.86 19.29 -13.31
N HIS A 167 -2.09 18.90 -14.56
CA HIS A 167 -3.31 18.20 -14.93
C HIS A 167 -3.43 16.83 -14.24
N ILE A 168 -4.57 16.58 -13.58
CA ILE A 168 -4.80 15.37 -12.77
C ILE A 168 -4.68 14.10 -13.61
N ALA A 169 -5.23 14.09 -14.85
CA ALA A 169 -5.12 12.90 -15.70
C ALA A 169 -3.67 12.60 -16.08
N ALA A 170 -2.84 13.62 -16.31
CA ALA A 170 -1.42 13.41 -16.61
C ALA A 170 -0.69 12.88 -15.38
N ALA A 171 -1.02 13.39 -14.19
CA ALA A 171 -0.50 12.87 -12.93
C ALA A 171 -0.84 11.38 -12.75
N CYS A 172 -2.09 10.97 -13.00
CA CYS A 172 -2.51 9.58 -12.87
C CYS A 172 -1.74 8.64 -13.81
N PHE A 173 -1.36 9.08 -15.01
CA PHE A 173 -0.61 8.22 -15.94
C PHE A 173 0.90 8.23 -15.71
N LEU A 174 1.43 9.30 -15.11
CA LEU A 174 2.88 9.49 -14.91
C LEU A 174 3.36 9.05 -13.53
N LEU A 175 2.47 8.94 -12.55
CA LEU A 175 2.82 8.37 -11.24
C LEU A 175 3.30 6.92 -11.44
N PRO A 176 4.48 6.56 -10.90
CA PRO A 176 5.06 5.23 -11.04
C PRO A 176 4.29 4.14 -10.29
#